data_AF-A0A6A5FSN4-F1
#
_entry.id   AF-A0A6A5FSN4-F1
#
_cell.length_a   1.000
_cell.length_b   1.000
_cell.length_c   1.000
_cell.angle_alpha   90.00
_cell.angle_beta   90.00
_cell.angle_gamma   90.00
#
_symmetry.space_group_name_H-M   'P 1'
#
loop_
_entity.id
_entity.type
_entity.pdbx_description
1 polymer ?
#
loop_
_entity_poly.entity_id
_entity_poly.type
_entity_poly.pdbx_seq_one_letter_code
_entity_poly.pdbx_strand_id
1 'polypeptide(L)'
;MNDKVGSKTVLSYLYVCPTNKRKIMVLTDPEFESSVLISSDEGASYQKYRLAFYVLSLLFHPTEEDWALAYSHDQKLYSSLDFGRKWQLIHERVTPNRFYWSVSGLDKEPDLVHMEAHTPDGNVQYVTCRAPMCTEANRNYPFPGYIDISSLVVQDDYIFIQVPTSGRASYYVSYKRDSFIQIKLPKYSLPKDLHIVSTDEKQVFAAVQEWNQNDTYNLYLSDTRGIYFTLAMENVKTTRGIGGNQMLDLYEVAGIKGMLIANKRQDNQVKTYVTYNKGRDWRLLQAPAANLDGNEIHCILPFCSLHLQLQMSENPYLSGTISTKSSAPGIIVATGNIGAELSYNNVGMYISSDAGNSWRQIFEEEHNVWFLDKGGALIAVKQPSVPTRHLWVSFDEGRQWTQHSFSLVPLFVDGVLVEAGAENQIMTFFGHFSHRSEWQLIKIDYKSIFSRKCTDEDYETWHLHNQGEPCVMGQKQMYRKRRPGNYCMLGKDYSRILSAESCICRAHDFEW
;
A
#
# COMPACT_ATOMS: atom_id res chain seq x y z
N MET A 1 11.35 18.58 30.31
CA MET A 1 12.48 17.79 29.74
C MET A 1 13.33 17.34 30.90
N ASN A 2 13.40 16.02 31.15
CA ASN A 2 14.22 15.47 32.23
C ASN A 2 15.71 15.61 31.89
N ASP A 3 16.51 16.19 32.80
CA ASP A 3 17.97 16.38 32.76
C ASP A 3 18.82 15.08 32.69
N LYS A 4 18.24 13.97 32.24
CA LYS A 4 18.94 12.67 32.10
C LYS A 4 19.28 12.29 30.65
N VAL A 5 18.86 13.09 29.67
CA VAL A 5 19.29 12.91 28.27
C VAL A 5 20.33 13.99 27.99
N GLY A 6 21.61 13.62 28.00
CA GLY A 6 22.70 14.55 27.73
C GLY A 6 22.47 15.30 26.42
N SER A 7 22.83 16.59 26.42
CA SER A 7 22.58 17.60 25.37
C SER A 7 23.21 17.32 23.99
N LYS A 8 23.66 16.09 23.72
CA LYS A 8 24.26 15.63 22.46
C LYS A 8 23.79 14.23 22.06
N THR A 9 22.52 13.90 22.26
CA THR A 9 21.97 12.64 21.74
C THR A 9 21.32 12.90 20.40
N VAL A 10 21.97 12.45 19.31
CA VAL A 10 21.38 12.49 17.96
C VAL A 10 20.51 11.24 17.81
N LEU A 11 19.28 11.42 17.31
CA LEU A 11 18.29 10.37 17.13
C LEU A 11 18.20 10.02 15.65
N SER A 12 18.16 8.73 15.33
CA SER A 12 18.10 8.24 13.95
C SER A 12 16.66 7.89 13.55
N TYR A 13 16.04 7.00 14.30
CA TYR A 13 14.71 6.47 14.00
C TYR A 13 13.81 6.44 15.23
N LEU A 14 12.51 6.68 15.01
CA LEU A 14 11.46 6.52 15.99
C LEU A 14 10.48 5.46 15.50
N TYR A 15 10.20 4.49 16.36
CA TYR A 15 9.24 3.43 16.12
C TYR A 15 8.14 3.47 17.18
N VAL A 16 6.90 3.33 16.72
CA VAL A 16 5.72 3.17 17.57
C VAL A 16 5.30 1.71 17.51
N CYS A 17 5.06 1.10 18.68
CA CYS A 17 4.62 -0.28 18.72
C CYS A 17 3.23 -0.43 18.05
N PRO A 18 3.07 -1.36 17.09
CA PRO A 18 1.83 -1.48 16.32
C PRO A 18 0.64 -1.93 17.18
N THR A 19 0.89 -2.75 18.21
CA THR A 19 -0.14 -3.32 19.10
C THR A 19 -0.44 -2.39 20.28
N ASN A 20 0.56 -1.67 20.78
CA ASN A 20 0.39 -0.73 21.88
C ASN A 20 1.04 0.63 21.57
N LYS A 21 0.23 1.57 21.07
CA LYS A 21 0.68 2.91 20.65
C LYS A 21 1.31 3.75 21.77
N ARG A 22 1.19 3.33 23.04
CA ARG A 22 1.86 4.01 24.17
C ARG A 22 3.34 3.68 24.29
N LYS A 23 3.76 2.54 23.74
CA LYS A 23 5.15 2.10 23.76
C LYS A 23 5.87 2.66 22.54
N ILE A 24 6.93 3.43 22.80
CA ILE A 24 7.73 4.10 21.78
C ILE A 24 9.18 3.68 21.97
N MET A 25 9.82 3.33 20.87
CA MET A 25 11.24 2.98 20.81
C MET A 25 11.96 3.98 19.92
N VAL A 26 13.00 4.62 20.43
CA VAL A 26 13.81 5.59 19.69
C VAL A 26 15.25 5.10 19.65
N LEU A 27 15.81 5.03 18.45
CA LEU A 27 17.20 4.66 18.21
C LEU A 27 18.07 5.91 18.19
N THR A 28 19.25 5.82 18.79
CA THR A 28 20.28 6.85 18.66
C THR A 28 21.05 6.68 17.35
N ASP A 29 21.71 7.74 16.93
CA ASP A 29 22.58 7.72 15.75
C ASP A 29 23.82 6.84 16.03
N PRO A 30 24.07 5.81 15.20
CA PRO A 30 25.18 4.89 15.39
C PRO A 30 26.56 5.55 15.33
N GLU A 31 26.72 6.71 14.69
CA GLU A 31 27.99 7.42 14.62
C GLU A 31 28.44 7.99 15.99
N PHE A 32 27.48 8.27 16.87
CA PHE A 32 27.75 8.88 18.17
C PHE A 32 27.63 7.88 19.32
N GLU A 33 26.55 7.10 19.35
CA GLU A 33 26.28 6.13 20.40
C GLU A 33 25.30 5.07 19.92
N SER A 34 25.53 3.80 20.26
CA SER A 34 24.52 2.75 20.06
C SER A 34 23.70 2.56 21.34
N SER A 35 22.48 3.10 21.35
CA SER A 35 21.54 2.98 22.45
C SER A 35 20.11 2.98 21.94
N VAL A 36 19.22 2.37 22.72
CA VAL A 36 17.79 2.45 22.53
C VAL A 36 17.17 3.21 23.70
N LEU A 37 16.30 4.16 23.38
CA LEU A 37 15.49 4.91 24.32
C LEU A 37 14.07 4.35 24.26
N ILE A 38 13.58 3.84 25.38
CA ILE A 38 12.27 3.22 25.48
C ILE A 38 11.37 4.09 26.34
N SER A 39 10.18 4.39 25.82
CA SER A 39 9.07 4.99 26.56
C SER A 39 7.89 4.02 26.59
N SER A 40 7.16 3.99 27.70
CA SER A 40 5.92 3.23 27.87
C SER A 40 4.72 4.14 28.20
N ASP A 41 4.91 5.45 28.06
CA ASP A 41 4.00 6.52 28.49
C ASP A 41 3.88 7.60 27.41
N GLU A 42 3.78 7.18 26.14
CA GLU A 42 3.55 8.07 24.99
C GLU A 42 4.65 9.14 24.82
N GLY A 43 5.88 8.82 25.24
CA GLY A 43 7.04 9.70 25.14
C GLY A 43 7.20 10.68 26.30
N ALA A 44 6.43 10.55 27.39
CA ALA A 44 6.59 11.42 28.56
C ALA A 44 7.89 11.15 29.33
N SER A 45 8.31 9.88 29.43
CA SER A 45 9.58 9.49 30.02
C SER A 45 10.31 8.45 29.18
N TYR A 46 11.63 8.57 29.12
CA TYR A 46 12.50 7.65 28.38
C TYR A 46 13.53 6.99 29.30
N GLN A 47 13.67 5.69 29.14
CA GLN A 47 14.74 4.89 29.75
C GLN A 47 15.74 4.51 28.67
N LYS A 48 17.02 4.79 28.92
CA LYS A 48 18.09 4.54 27.96
C LYS A 48 18.78 3.20 28.26
N TYR A 49 18.90 2.36 27.24
CA TYR A 49 19.60 1.08 27.28
C TYR A 49 20.70 1.08 26.24
N ARG A 50 21.93 0.74 26.66
CA ARG A 50 23.07 0.65 25.74
C ARG A 50 23.02 -0.67 24.97
N LEU A 51 23.34 -0.60 23.68
CA LEU A 51 23.40 -1.75 22.80
C LEU A 51 24.86 -2.13 22.52
N ALA A 52 25.12 -3.42 22.35
CA ALA A 52 26.44 -3.93 21.98
C ALA A 52 26.63 -4.07 20.45
N PHE A 53 25.63 -3.68 19.67
CA PHE A 53 25.58 -3.75 18.20
C PHE A 53 24.80 -2.56 17.65
N TYR A 54 24.85 -2.35 16.32
CA TYR A 54 24.14 -1.27 15.65
C TYR A 54 22.91 -1.81 14.93
N VAL A 55 21.75 -1.22 15.23
CA VAL A 55 20.47 -1.61 14.63
C VAL A 55 20.30 -0.87 13.30
N LEU A 56 20.08 -1.62 12.22
CA LEU A 56 19.79 -1.09 10.89
C LEU A 56 18.29 -1.12 10.59
N SER A 57 17.60 -2.17 11.03
CA SER A 57 16.15 -2.34 10.83
C SER A 57 15.52 -3.05 12.01
N LEU A 58 14.27 -2.70 12.33
CA LEU A 58 13.46 -3.28 13.40
C LEU A 58 12.14 -3.82 12.86
N LEU A 59 11.72 -4.96 13.40
CA LEU A 59 10.43 -5.57 13.10
C LEU A 59 9.73 -6.00 14.38
N PHE A 60 8.64 -5.31 14.74
CA PHE A 60 7.80 -5.68 15.89
C PHE A 60 6.94 -6.90 15.56
N HIS A 61 6.64 -7.68 16.60
CA HIS A 61 5.68 -8.78 16.47
C HIS A 61 4.28 -8.21 16.17
N PRO A 62 3.50 -8.84 15.26
CA PRO A 62 2.19 -8.32 14.87
C PRO A 62 1.15 -8.32 16.01
N THR A 63 1.28 -9.20 17.00
CA THR A 63 0.32 -9.35 18.12
C THR A 63 0.91 -9.14 19.51
N GLU A 64 2.22 -9.33 19.69
CA GLU A 64 2.86 -9.32 21.02
C GLU A 64 3.57 -7.99 21.21
N GLU A 65 3.17 -7.21 22.20
CA GLU A 65 3.62 -5.81 22.34
C GLU A 65 5.06 -5.63 22.77
N ASP A 66 5.68 -6.64 23.39
CA ASP A 66 7.05 -6.59 23.89
C ASP A 66 8.08 -7.27 22.96
N TRP A 67 7.64 -7.87 21.87
CA TRP A 67 8.50 -8.69 21.02
C TRP A 67 8.97 -7.92 19.79
N ALA A 68 10.28 -7.93 19.54
CA ALA A 68 10.90 -7.26 18.41
C ALA A 68 12.10 -8.05 17.88
N LEU A 69 12.31 -7.98 16.57
CA LEU A 69 13.55 -8.39 15.91
C LEU A 69 14.36 -7.16 15.52
N ALA A 70 15.67 -7.23 15.70
CA ALA A 70 16.61 -6.22 15.23
C ALA A 70 17.60 -6.86 14.26
N TYR A 71 17.66 -6.29 13.05
CA TYR A 71 18.69 -6.59 12.08
C TYR A 71 19.84 -5.60 12.23
N SER A 72 21.05 -6.10 12.31
CA SER A 72 22.24 -5.30 12.58
C SER A 72 23.10 -5.06 11.33
N HIS A 73 23.98 -4.05 11.40
CA HIS A 73 24.87 -3.68 10.30
C HIS A 73 25.86 -4.80 9.90
N ASP A 74 26.20 -5.67 10.84
CA ASP A 74 27.04 -6.87 10.64
C ASP A 74 26.25 -8.11 10.18
N GLN A 75 25.06 -7.90 9.61
CA GLN A 75 24.19 -8.95 9.05
C GLN A 75 23.73 -10.00 10.07
N LYS A 76 23.56 -9.61 11.34
CA LYS A 76 23.05 -10.49 12.39
C LYS A 76 21.61 -10.14 12.72
N LEU A 77 20.86 -11.16 13.13
CA LEU A 77 19.49 -11.00 13.58
C LEU A 77 19.42 -11.28 15.08
N TYR A 78 18.89 -10.30 15.82
CA TYR A 78 18.66 -10.38 17.25
C TYR A 78 17.16 -10.38 17.53
N SER A 79 16.75 -11.04 18.61
CA SER A 79 15.39 -10.94 19.16
C SER A 79 15.42 -10.29 20.54
N SER A 80 14.35 -9.59 20.86
CA SER A 80 14.05 -9.10 22.19
C SER A 80 12.61 -9.46 22.52
N LEU A 81 12.38 -9.97 23.73
CA LEU A 81 11.06 -10.29 24.27
C LEU A 81 10.64 -9.33 25.40
N ASP A 82 11.43 -8.26 25.63
CA ASP A 82 11.24 -7.27 26.68
C ASP A 82 11.31 -5.83 26.12
N PHE A 83 10.83 -5.66 24.89
CA PHE A 83 10.73 -4.41 24.15
C PHE A 83 12.08 -3.70 23.95
N GLY A 84 13.13 -4.46 23.67
CA GLY A 84 14.47 -3.97 23.33
C GLY A 84 15.40 -3.72 24.51
N ARG A 85 15.03 -4.13 25.73
CA ARG A 85 15.91 -3.96 26.92
C ARG A 85 17.03 -4.98 26.93
N LYS A 86 16.76 -6.21 26.49
CA LYS A 86 17.73 -7.28 26.29
C LYS A 86 17.58 -7.84 24.89
N TRP A 87 18.71 -8.18 24.29
CA TRP A 87 18.80 -8.75 22.95
C TRP A 87 19.53 -10.08 22.97
N GLN A 88 18.97 -11.06 22.27
CA GLN A 88 19.54 -12.38 22.09
C GLN A 88 19.80 -12.63 20.60
N LEU A 89 21.00 -13.12 20.28
CA LEU A 89 21.37 -13.46 18.91
C LEU A 89 20.58 -14.69 18.44
N ILE A 90 19.97 -14.61 17.25
CA ILE A 90 19.24 -15.71 16.60
C ILE A 90 20.13 -16.38 15.55
N HIS A 91 20.66 -15.58 14.62
CA HIS A 91 21.44 -16.08 13.50
C HIS A 91 22.41 -15.01 13.01
N GLU A 92 23.56 -15.46 12.50
CA GLU A 92 24.55 -14.61 11.83
C GLU A 92 24.42 -14.75 10.31
N ARG A 93 24.72 -13.71 9.53
CA ARG A 93 24.66 -13.71 8.05
C ARG A 93 23.24 -13.88 7.49
N VAL A 94 22.28 -13.19 8.09
CA VAL A 94 20.90 -13.11 7.58
C VAL A 94 20.83 -12.15 6.40
N THR A 95 20.10 -12.51 5.35
CA THR A 95 19.90 -11.62 4.20
C THR A 95 19.07 -10.38 4.62
N PRO A 96 19.47 -9.17 4.20
CA PRO A 96 18.72 -7.95 4.51
C PRO A 96 17.24 -8.05 4.10
N ASN A 97 16.34 -7.59 4.98
CA ASN A 97 14.88 -7.53 4.74
C ASN A 97 14.20 -8.88 4.41
N ARG A 98 14.86 -10.02 4.66
CA ARG A 98 14.32 -11.38 4.42
C ARG A 98 14.16 -12.16 5.71
N PHE A 99 13.52 -11.53 6.68
CA PHE A 99 13.16 -12.14 7.95
C PHE A 99 11.72 -11.74 8.31
N TYR A 100 10.95 -12.72 8.79
CA TYR A 100 9.51 -12.58 9.02
C TYR A 100 9.13 -13.26 10.34
N TRP A 101 8.17 -12.66 11.04
CA TRP A 101 7.50 -13.32 12.16
C TRP A 101 6.55 -14.41 11.67
N SER A 102 6.20 -15.31 12.57
CA SER A 102 5.15 -16.30 12.37
C SER A 102 3.80 -15.63 12.06
N VAL A 103 2.95 -16.33 11.31
CA VAL A 103 1.58 -15.91 11.03
C VAL A 103 0.65 -16.63 11.99
N SER A 104 -0.06 -15.85 12.81
CA SER A 104 -1.00 -16.37 13.81
C SER A 104 -2.09 -17.25 13.16
N GLY A 105 -2.24 -18.47 13.68
CA GLY A 105 -3.24 -19.44 13.22
C GLY A 105 -2.78 -20.38 12.10
N LEU A 106 -1.62 -20.14 11.48
CA LEU A 106 -1.00 -21.03 10.50
C LEU A 106 0.23 -21.72 11.07
N ASP A 107 1.14 -20.92 11.60
CA ASP A 107 2.36 -21.42 12.21
C ASP A 107 2.06 -21.98 13.60
N LYS A 108 2.73 -23.08 13.96
CA LYS A 108 2.49 -23.81 15.22
C LYS A 108 2.84 -23.00 16.46
N GLU A 109 3.80 -22.11 16.34
CA GLU A 109 4.43 -21.38 17.44
C GLU A 109 4.49 -19.88 17.10
N PRO A 110 4.02 -18.98 17.99
CA PRO A 110 4.01 -17.55 17.73
C PRO A 110 5.43 -16.95 17.69
N ASP A 111 6.37 -17.53 18.43
CA ASP A 111 7.78 -17.10 18.52
C ASP A 111 8.66 -17.66 17.39
N LEU A 112 8.06 -18.31 16.39
CA LEU A 112 8.78 -18.78 15.21
C LEU A 112 9.20 -17.60 14.32
N VAL A 113 10.44 -17.62 13.87
CA VAL A 113 11.02 -16.66 12.94
C VAL A 113 11.41 -17.39 11.67
N HIS A 114 10.94 -16.88 10.54
CA HIS A 114 11.34 -17.31 9.20
C HIS A 114 12.46 -16.39 8.73
N MET A 115 13.59 -16.94 8.28
CA MET A 115 14.72 -16.14 7.83
C MET A 115 15.47 -16.78 6.67
N GLU A 116 16.01 -15.94 5.81
CA GLU A 116 16.96 -16.32 4.78
C GLU A 116 18.38 -16.08 5.32
N ALA A 117 19.24 -17.09 5.28
CA ALA A 117 20.60 -16.98 5.83
C ALA A 117 21.65 -17.59 4.90
N HIS A 118 22.83 -16.96 4.87
CA HIS A 118 23.99 -17.43 4.13
C HIS A 118 24.74 -18.51 4.89
N THR A 119 25.08 -19.59 4.20
CA THR A 119 25.98 -20.62 4.70
C THR A 119 27.45 -20.16 4.59
N PRO A 120 28.38 -20.83 5.28
CA PRO A 120 29.82 -20.56 5.15
C PRO A 120 30.36 -20.65 3.72
N ASP A 121 29.73 -21.47 2.89
CA ASP A 121 30.12 -21.71 1.50
C ASP A 121 29.57 -20.66 0.52
N GLY A 122 28.86 -19.64 1.02
CA GLY A 122 28.28 -18.56 0.23
C GLY A 122 26.90 -18.87 -0.38
N ASN A 123 26.39 -20.09 -0.19
CA ASN A 123 25.02 -20.45 -0.59
C ASN A 123 23.99 -19.86 0.40
N VAL A 124 22.72 -19.85 0.01
CA VAL A 124 21.62 -19.33 0.84
C VAL A 124 20.62 -20.43 1.16
N GLN A 125 20.12 -20.44 2.39
CA GLN A 125 19.14 -21.39 2.87
C GLN A 125 17.98 -20.70 3.57
N TYR A 126 16.81 -21.34 3.48
CA TYR A 126 15.63 -20.98 4.25
C TYR A 126 15.68 -21.67 5.61
N VAL A 127 15.74 -20.87 6.68
CA VAL A 127 15.85 -21.34 8.06
C VAL A 127 14.64 -20.88 8.86
N THR A 128 14.09 -21.77 9.68
CA THR A 128 13.08 -21.43 10.68
C THR A 128 13.57 -21.80 12.07
N CYS A 129 13.28 -20.92 13.03
CA CYS A 129 13.80 -21.07 14.38
C CYS A 129 12.93 -20.33 15.40
N ARG A 130 12.81 -20.86 16.62
CA ARG A 130 12.16 -20.15 17.71
C ARG A 130 13.11 -19.07 18.26
N ALA A 131 12.66 -17.82 18.29
CA ALA A 131 13.47 -16.68 18.74
C ALA A 131 14.20 -16.91 20.08
N PRO A 132 13.56 -17.37 21.18
CA PRO A 132 14.25 -17.54 22.47
C PRO A 132 15.21 -18.73 22.53
N MET A 133 15.06 -19.71 21.64
CA MET A 133 15.77 -21.00 21.70
C MET A 133 16.50 -21.33 20.40
N CYS A 134 16.97 -20.30 19.69
CA CYS A 134 17.64 -20.52 18.42
C CYS A 134 19.10 -20.94 18.59
N THR A 135 19.32 -22.23 18.75
CA THR A 135 20.64 -22.87 18.68
C THR A 135 20.78 -23.61 17.36
N GLU A 136 22.01 -23.90 16.93
CA GLU A 136 22.26 -24.63 15.68
C GLU A 136 21.51 -25.98 15.62
N ALA A 137 21.36 -26.66 16.76
CA ALA A 137 20.65 -27.94 16.87
C ALA A 137 19.12 -27.83 16.71
N ASN A 138 18.54 -26.67 16.99
CA ASN A 138 17.08 -26.44 16.96
C ASN A 138 16.63 -25.70 15.69
N ARG A 139 17.53 -25.47 14.74
CA ARG A 139 17.21 -24.86 13.44
C ARG A 139 16.51 -25.89 12.55
N ASN A 140 15.38 -25.47 12.00
CA ASN A 140 14.65 -26.25 11.01
C ASN A 140 14.90 -25.67 9.62
N TYR A 141 14.92 -26.57 8.63
CA TYR A 141 15.14 -26.23 7.22
C TYR A 141 13.93 -26.74 6.43
N PRO A 142 12.87 -25.92 6.26
CA PRO A 142 11.64 -26.38 5.61
C PRO A 142 11.84 -26.76 4.14
N PHE A 143 12.88 -26.23 3.49
CA PHE A 143 13.29 -26.62 2.15
C PHE A 143 14.68 -27.28 2.21
N PRO A 144 14.86 -28.51 1.69
CA PRO A 144 16.09 -29.29 1.83
C PRO A 144 17.24 -28.84 0.91
N GLY A 145 17.07 -27.76 0.15
CA GLY A 145 18.05 -27.26 -0.82
C GLY A 145 18.47 -25.81 -0.59
N TYR A 146 19.32 -25.32 -1.48
CA TYR A 146 19.71 -23.91 -1.51
C TYR A 146 18.70 -23.09 -2.30
N ILE A 147 18.48 -21.87 -1.84
CA ILE A 147 17.60 -20.89 -2.49
C ILE A 147 18.43 -19.76 -3.08
N ASP A 148 17.83 -18.99 -3.97
CA ASP A 148 18.44 -17.80 -4.56
C ASP A 148 18.45 -16.65 -3.54
N ILE A 149 19.38 -15.71 -3.71
CA ILE A 149 19.55 -14.58 -2.79
C ILE A 149 18.32 -13.68 -2.89
N SER A 150 17.81 -13.22 -1.74
CA SER A 150 16.65 -12.34 -1.65
C SER A 150 15.38 -12.92 -2.28
N SER A 151 15.19 -14.23 -2.16
CA SER A 151 14.04 -14.92 -2.77
C SER A 151 12.92 -15.28 -1.79
N LEU A 152 13.21 -15.35 -0.48
CA LEU A 152 12.21 -15.72 0.51
C LEU A 152 11.12 -14.65 0.64
N VAL A 153 9.86 -15.05 0.44
CA VAL A 153 8.68 -14.22 0.72
C VAL A 153 7.71 -15.02 1.57
N VAL A 154 7.40 -14.53 2.77
CA VAL A 154 6.37 -15.10 3.65
C VAL A 154 5.23 -14.10 3.74
N GLN A 155 4.07 -14.44 3.19
CA GLN A 155 2.91 -13.54 3.13
C GLN A 155 1.62 -14.35 3.22
N ASP A 156 0.76 -13.97 4.18
CA ASP A 156 -0.51 -14.65 4.48
C ASP A 156 -0.33 -16.19 4.59
N ASP A 157 -1.13 -16.95 3.83
CA ASP A 157 -1.12 -18.40 3.75
C ASP A 157 0.07 -18.97 2.96
N TYR A 158 0.88 -18.13 2.28
CA TYR A 158 1.85 -18.57 1.28
C TYR A 158 3.30 -18.30 1.70
N ILE A 159 4.19 -19.20 1.27
CA ILE A 159 5.65 -19.00 1.29
C ILE A 159 6.17 -19.25 -0.11
N PHE A 160 6.91 -18.29 -0.65
CA PHE A 160 7.56 -18.40 -1.96
C PHE A 160 9.07 -18.44 -1.80
N ILE A 161 9.71 -19.27 -2.62
CA ILE A 161 11.17 -19.37 -2.73
C ILE A 161 11.56 -19.54 -4.19
N GLN A 162 12.75 -19.05 -4.53
CA GLN A 162 13.37 -19.24 -5.83
C GLN A 162 14.57 -20.18 -5.66
N VAL A 163 14.70 -21.14 -6.56
CA VAL A 163 15.81 -22.11 -6.55
C VAL A 163 16.62 -21.92 -7.83
N PRO A 164 17.92 -21.62 -7.73
CA PRO A 164 18.78 -21.50 -8.89
C PRO A 164 19.00 -22.89 -9.50
N THR A 165 18.44 -23.13 -10.68
CA THR A 165 18.72 -24.31 -11.51
C THR A 165 19.70 -23.90 -12.61
N SER A 166 20.54 -24.82 -13.09
CA SER A 166 21.58 -24.55 -14.11
C SER A 166 20.99 -23.88 -15.36
N GLY A 167 21.08 -22.54 -15.41
CA GLY A 167 20.58 -21.68 -16.49
C GLY A 167 19.15 -21.11 -16.33
N ARG A 168 18.35 -21.55 -15.34
CA ARG A 168 16.98 -21.04 -15.10
C ARG A 168 16.60 -21.06 -13.63
N ALA A 169 15.92 -20.02 -13.15
CA ALA A 169 15.29 -20.02 -11.84
C ALA A 169 14.02 -20.88 -11.83
N SER A 170 13.88 -21.75 -10.83
CA SER A 170 12.64 -22.50 -10.56
C SER A 170 11.96 -21.91 -9.33
N TYR A 171 10.67 -21.62 -9.43
CA TYR A 171 9.89 -21.03 -8.33
C TYR A 171 9.08 -22.11 -7.62
N TYR A 172 9.04 -22.05 -6.29
CA TYR A 172 8.27 -22.96 -5.46
C TYR A 172 7.35 -22.17 -4.52
N VAL A 173 6.21 -22.77 -4.22
CA VAL A 173 5.21 -22.25 -3.28
C VAL A 173 4.95 -23.29 -2.19
N SER A 174 4.75 -22.84 -0.96
CA SER A 174 4.16 -23.62 0.13
C SER A 174 2.89 -22.92 0.57
N TYR A 175 1.76 -23.62 0.47
CA TYR A 175 0.45 -23.15 0.94
C TYR A 175 0.18 -23.73 2.32
N LYS A 176 -0.23 -22.90 3.29
CA LYS A 176 -0.51 -23.29 4.69
C LYS A 176 0.63 -24.07 5.36
N ARG A 177 1.88 -23.74 5.01
CA ARG A 177 3.09 -24.40 5.54
C ARG A 177 3.22 -25.88 5.18
N ASP A 178 2.53 -26.34 4.14
CA ASP A 178 2.73 -27.68 3.56
C ASP A 178 4.05 -27.78 2.78
N SER A 179 4.34 -28.96 2.23
CA SER A 179 5.52 -29.18 1.39
C SER A 179 5.58 -28.22 0.20
N PHE A 180 6.78 -27.77 -0.14
CA PHE A 180 7.01 -26.91 -1.31
C PHE A 180 6.67 -27.64 -2.62
N ILE A 181 5.86 -27.01 -3.46
CA ILE A 181 5.48 -27.49 -4.78
C ILE A 181 5.97 -26.48 -5.82
N GLN A 182 6.52 -26.97 -6.93
CA GLN A 182 6.99 -26.13 -8.02
C GLN A 182 5.82 -25.42 -8.70
N ILE A 183 5.92 -24.10 -8.84
CA ILE A 183 4.97 -23.26 -9.55
C ILE A 183 4.94 -23.64 -11.04
N LYS A 184 3.74 -23.69 -11.61
CA LYS A 184 3.47 -24.02 -13.01
C LYS A 184 2.97 -22.80 -13.74
N LEU A 185 3.89 -22.15 -14.45
CA LEU A 185 3.59 -21.13 -15.45
C LEU A 185 3.32 -21.79 -16.82
N PRO A 186 2.61 -21.12 -17.75
CA PRO A 186 2.38 -21.62 -19.10
C PRO A 186 3.69 -21.99 -19.81
N LYS A 187 3.69 -23.12 -20.54
CA LYS A 187 4.92 -23.72 -21.12
C LYS A 187 5.74 -22.79 -22.02
N TYR A 188 5.09 -21.82 -22.66
CA TYR A 188 5.74 -20.86 -23.57
C TYR A 188 6.30 -19.63 -22.86
N SER A 189 5.90 -19.39 -21.61
CA SER A 189 6.45 -18.33 -20.79
C SER A 189 7.81 -18.77 -20.24
N LEU A 190 8.86 -18.01 -20.57
CA LEU A 190 10.18 -18.19 -20.00
C LEU A 190 10.41 -17.04 -19.01
N PRO A 191 10.23 -17.27 -17.70
CA PRO A 191 10.41 -16.22 -16.72
C PRO A 191 11.90 -15.86 -16.60
N LYS A 192 12.18 -14.57 -16.65
CA LYS A 192 13.45 -13.97 -16.25
C LYS A 192 13.40 -13.58 -14.78
N ASP A 193 12.27 -13.01 -14.35
CA ASP A 193 12.01 -12.59 -12.97
C ASP A 193 10.52 -12.77 -12.64
N LEU A 194 10.20 -12.97 -11.36
CA LEU A 194 8.84 -13.14 -10.84
C LEU A 194 8.68 -12.34 -9.54
N HIS A 195 7.68 -11.48 -9.50
CA HIS A 195 7.31 -10.68 -8.35
C HIS A 195 5.91 -11.02 -7.87
N ILE A 196 5.74 -11.21 -6.56
CA ILE A 196 4.42 -11.36 -5.95
C ILE A 196 3.84 -9.98 -5.74
N VAL A 197 2.69 -9.71 -6.35
CA VAL A 197 2.01 -8.41 -6.28
C VAL A 197 1.04 -8.39 -5.09
N SER A 198 0.21 -9.41 -4.96
CA SER A 198 -0.77 -9.53 -3.88
C SER A 198 -1.11 -11.00 -3.64
N THR A 199 -1.39 -11.36 -2.40
CA THR A 199 -1.86 -12.69 -1.97
C THR A 199 -3.29 -12.64 -1.41
N ASP A 200 -3.99 -11.53 -1.68
CA ASP A 200 -5.31 -11.27 -1.11
C ASP A 200 -6.37 -12.26 -1.62
N GLU A 201 -7.27 -12.64 -0.70
CA GLU A 201 -8.42 -13.52 -0.93
C GLU A 201 -8.09 -14.96 -1.34
N LYS A 202 -7.01 -15.53 -0.81
CA LYS A 202 -6.61 -16.94 -1.04
C LYS A 202 -6.28 -17.22 -2.52
N GLN A 203 -5.77 -16.22 -3.22
CA GLN A 203 -5.19 -16.36 -4.55
C GLN A 203 -3.96 -15.47 -4.63
N VAL A 204 -2.98 -15.91 -5.40
CA VAL A 204 -1.73 -15.17 -5.63
C VAL A 204 -1.82 -14.45 -6.97
N PHE A 205 -1.59 -13.15 -6.96
CA PHE A 205 -1.40 -12.33 -8.14
C PHE A 205 0.11 -12.08 -8.30
N ALA A 206 0.67 -12.54 -9.42
CA ALA A 206 2.09 -12.46 -9.69
C ALA A 206 2.37 -11.72 -11.00
N ALA A 207 3.48 -11.00 -11.03
CA ALA A 207 4.02 -10.34 -12.20
C ALA A 207 5.26 -11.11 -12.66
N VAL A 208 5.28 -11.52 -13.92
CA VAL A 208 6.40 -12.26 -14.52
C VAL A 208 6.95 -11.47 -15.69
N GLN A 209 8.25 -11.19 -15.66
CA GLN A 209 8.96 -10.64 -16.82
C GLN A 209 9.49 -11.79 -17.66
N GLU A 210 9.13 -11.82 -18.93
CA GLU A 210 9.63 -12.82 -19.87
C GLU A 210 10.96 -12.37 -20.51
N TRP A 211 11.80 -13.33 -20.94
CA TRP A 211 13.13 -13.04 -21.50
C TRP A 211 13.14 -12.15 -22.76
N ASN A 212 12.04 -12.13 -23.50
CA ASN A 212 11.85 -11.32 -24.70
C ASN A 212 11.34 -9.91 -24.41
N GLN A 213 10.98 -9.60 -23.16
CA GLN A 213 10.41 -8.33 -22.74
C GLN A 213 11.48 -7.47 -22.05
N ASN A 214 11.48 -6.18 -22.39
CA ASN A 214 12.25 -5.16 -21.69
C ASN A 214 11.26 -4.09 -21.19
N ASP A 215 11.32 -3.79 -19.89
CA ASP A 215 10.47 -2.79 -19.22
C ASP A 215 8.94 -3.08 -19.26
N THR A 216 8.55 -4.34 -19.50
CA THR A 216 7.18 -4.82 -19.34
C THR A 216 7.12 -6.11 -18.54
N TYR A 217 5.98 -6.36 -17.89
CA TYR A 217 5.66 -7.58 -17.16
C TYR A 217 4.29 -8.12 -17.59
N ASN A 218 4.14 -9.44 -17.54
CA ASN A 218 2.86 -10.11 -17.70
C ASN A 218 2.29 -10.42 -16.32
N LEU A 219 1.00 -10.12 -16.11
CA LEU A 219 0.29 -10.42 -14.88
C LEU A 219 -0.35 -11.81 -14.98
N TYR A 220 -0.21 -12.57 -13.91
CA TYR A 220 -0.73 -13.91 -13.77
C TYR A 220 -1.54 -14.04 -12.48
N LEU A 221 -2.68 -14.72 -12.57
CA LEU A 221 -3.51 -15.09 -11.42
C LEU A 221 -3.34 -16.58 -11.15
N SER A 222 -3.27 -16.96 -9.87
CA SER A 222 -3.14 -18.37 -9.49
C SER A 222 -4.42 -19.02 -8.98
N ASP A 223 -4.38 -20.36 -8.94
CA ASP A 223 -5.31 -21.17 -8.18
C ASP A 223 -5.19 -20.91 -6.67
N THR A 224 -6.13 -21.44 -5.90
CA THR A 224 -6.19 -21.23 -4.44
C THR A 224 -4.93 -21.68 -3.67
N ARG A 225 -4.14 -22.59 -4.25
CA ARG A 225 -2.88 -23.07 -3.66
C ARG A 225 -1.64 -22.33 -4.17
N GLY A 226 -1.79 -21.43 -5.14
CA GLY A 226 -0.67 -20.66 -5.70
C GLY A 226 0.26 -21.47 -6.61
N ILE A 227 -0.21 -22.59 -7.17
CA ILE A 227 0.59 -23.53 -7.97
C ILE A 227 0.39 -23.28 -9.47
N TYR A 228 -0.86 -23.19 -9.92
CA TYR A 228 -1.19 -23.06 -11.34
C TYR A 228 -1.52 -21.60 -11.63
N PHE A 229 -0.82 -21.01 -12.59
CA PHE A 229 -1.00 -19.62 -12.97
C PHE A 229 -1.58 -19.48 -14.38
N THR A 230 -2.59 -18.63 -14.51
CA THR A 230 -3.24 -18.24 -15.76
C THR A 230 -2.94 -16.79 -16.09
N LEU A 231 -2.83 -16.47 -17.38
CA LEU A 231 -2.51 -15.12 -17.83
C LEU A 231 -3.70 -14.19 -17.59
N ALA A 232 -3.48 -13.12 -16.84
CA ALA A 232 -4.48 -12.08 -16.55
C ALA A 232 -4.30 -10.87 -17.47
N MET A 233 -3.06 -10.42 -17.69
CA MET A 233 -2.79 -9.26 -18.54
C MET A 233 -1.39 -9.31 -19.13
N GLU A 234 -1.24 -8.94 -20.39
CA GLU A 234 0.06 -8.86 -21.06
C GLU A 234 0.61 -7.43 -21.05
N ASN A 235 1.94 -7.30 -21.06
CA ASN A 235 2.68 -6.07 -21.32
C ASN A 235 2.29 -4.90 -20.40
N VAL A 236 2.16 -5.15 -19.10
CA VAL A 236 2.00 -4.09 -18.11
C VAL A 236 3.30 -3.29 -18.02
N LYS A 237 3.16 -1.96 -18.09
CA LYS A 237 4.28 -1.02 -18.04
C LYS A 237 4.93 -1.05 -16.66
N THR A 238 6.25 -0.96 -16.62
CA THR A 238 6.98 -0.67 -15.39
C THR A 238 7.51 0.75 -15.37
N THR A 239 7.62 1.29 -14.17
CA THR A 239 8.27 2.56 -13.89
C THR A 239 9.42 2.32 -12.91
N ARG A 240 10.53 3.04 -13.09
CA ARG A 240 11.67 2.95 -12.18
C ARG A 240 11.52 4.01 -11.10
N GLY A 241 11.50 3.58 -9.84
CA GLY A 241 11.54 4.49 -8.69
C GLY A 241 12.91 5.19 -8.56
N ILE A 242 12.98 6.17 -7.68
CA ILE A 242 14.19 6.97 -7.45
C ILE A 242 15.32 6.10 -6.89
N GLY A 243 14.97 5.05 -6.13
CA GLY A 243 15.89 4.02 -5.64
C GLY A 243 16.29 2.94 -6.65
N GLY A 244 15.88 3.04 -7.91
CA GLY A 244 16.17 2.05 -8.96
C GLY A 244 15.29 0.79 -8.93
N ASN A 245 14.37 0.69 -7.95
CA ASN A 245 13.40 -0.40 -7.87
C ASN A 245 12.40 -0.31 -9.04
N GLN A 246 12.12 -1.43 -9.69
CA GLN A 246 11.09 -1.52 -10.72
C GLN A 246 9.72 -1.66 -10.03
N MET A 247 8.82 -0.73 -10.30
CA MET A 247 7.43 -0.77 -9.86
C MET A 247 6.53 -1.06 -11.06
N LEU A 248 5.51 -1.88 -10.86
CA LEU A 248 4.49 -2.09 -11.87
C LEU A 248 3.48 -0.93 -11.83
N ASP A 249 3.10 -0.41 -13.00
CA ASP A 249 2.00 0.56 -13.11
C ASP A 249 0.65 -0.18 -12.98
N LEU A 250 0.38 -0.67 -11.77
CA LEU A 250 -0.80 -1.41 -11.38
C LEU A 250 -1.28 -0.85 -10.03
N TYR A 251 -2.58 -0.59 -9.93
CA TYR A 251 -3.21 -0.04 -8.75
C TYR A 251 -4.42 -0.87 -8.33
N GLU A 252 -4.40 -1.38 -7.11
CA GLU A 252 -5.54 -2.06 -6.48
C GLU A 252 -6.46 -1.05 -5.81
N VAL A 253 -7.73 -1.02 -6.21
CA VAL A 253 -8.68 -0.02 -5.73
C VAL A 253 -9.14 -0.36 -4.31
N ALA A 254 -8.77 0.48 -3.35
CA ALA A 254 -9.12 0.25 -1.96
C ALA A 254 -10.64 0.37 -1.74
N GLY A 255 -11.23 -0.66 -1.11
CA GLY A 255 -12.65 -0.69 -0.76
C GLY A 255 -13.54 -1.48 -1.72
N ILE A 256 -13.05 -1.84 -2.91
CA ILE A 256 -13.75 -2.71 -3.86
C ILE A 256 -12.83 -3.85 -4.25
N LYS A 257 -13.17 -5.04 -3.79
CA LYS A 257 -12.36 -6.24 -3.97
C LYS A 257 -12.36 -6.70 -5.43
N GLY A 258 -11.20 -7.09 -5.94
CA GLY A 258 -11.02 -7.57 -7.32
C GLY A 258 -10.99 -6.46 -8.38
N MET A 259 -11.09 -5.19 -7.99
CA MET A 259 -10.97 -4.06 -8.91
C MET A 259 -9.52 -3.59 -9.02
N LEU A 260 -8.96 -3.66 -10.23
CA LEU A 260 -7.59 -3.25 -10.52
C LEU A 260 -7.58 -2.26 -11.69
N ILE A 261 -6.64 -1.31 -11.67
CA ILE A 261 -6.36 -0.38 -12.76
C ILE A 261 -4.90 -0.58 -13.16
N ALA A 262 -4.62 -0.76 -14.46
CA ALA A 262 -3.28 -1.05 -14.95
C ALA A 262 -2.96 -0.28 -16.22
N ASN A 263 -1.71 0.13 -16.39
CA ASN A 263 -1.22 0.70 -17.64
C ASN A 263 -0.58 -0.38 -18.52
N LYS A 264 -1.19 -0.64 -19.67
CA LYS A 264 -0.70 -1.57 -20.70
C LYS A 264 0.12 -0.82 -21.73
N ARG A 265 1.26 -1.38 -22.12
CA ARG A 265 1.98 -0.97 -23.33
C ARG A 265 1.55 -1.85 -24.51
N GLN A 266 0.95 -1.25 -25.52
CA GLN A 266 0.52 -1.92 -26.75
C GLN A 266 0.90 -1.05 -27.95
N ASP A 267 1.61 -1.63 -28.92
CA ASP A 267 2.04 -0.93 -30.16
C ASP A 267 2.79 0.39 -29.88
N ASN A 268 3.70 0.37 -28.90
CA ASN A 268 4.42 1.53 -28.36
C ASN A 268 3.57 2.62 -27.67
N GLN A 269 2.24 2.49 -27.64
CA GLN A 269 1.36 3.38 -26.90
C GLN A 269 1.08 2.80 -25.52
N VAL A 270 0.94 3.67 -24.52
CA VAL A 270 0.55 3.27 -23.17
C VAL A 270 -0.91 3.65 -22.97
N LYS A 271 -1.75 2.66 -22.64
CA LYS A 271 -3.18 2.88 -22.36
C LYS A 271 -3.56 2.30 -21.01
N THR A 272 -4.47 2.99 -20.32
CA THR A 272 -4.98 2.58 -19.00
C THR A 272 -6.22 1.70 -19.15
N TYR A 273 -6.21 0.57 -18.44
CA TYR A 273 -7.29 -0.40 -18.40
C TYR A 273 -7.77 -0.60 -16.97
N VAL A 274 -9.04 -0.96 -16.82
CA VAL A 274 -9.67 -1.34 -15.55
C VAL A 274 -10.28 -2.72 -15.67
N THR A 275 -10.22 -3.48 -14.58
CA THR A 275 -10.89 -4.77 -14.41
C THR A 275 -11.71 -4.73 -13.13
N TYR A 276 -12.81 -5.47 -13.11
CA TYR A 276 -13.69 -5.66 -11.94
C TYR A 276 -13.70 -7.13 -11.47
N ASN A 277 -13.01 -8.00 -12.19
CA ASN A 277 -12.99 -9.45 -11.97
C ASN A 277 -11.57 -9.98 -11.81
N LYS A 278 -10.74 -9.25 -11.06
CA LYS A 278 -9.39 -9.64 -10.63
C LYS A 278 -8.46 -9.99 -11.80
N GLY A 279 -8.66 -9.35 -12.94
CA GLY A 279 -7.77 -9.45 -14.09
C GLY A 279 -8.20 -10.43 -15.18
N ARG A 280 -9.42 -10.99 -15.13
CA ARG A 280 -9.94 -11.81 -16.25
C ARG A 280 -10.28 -10.96 -17.47
N ASP A 281 -11.10 -9.92 -17.28
CA ASP A 281 -11.53 -9.02 -18.34
C ASP A 281 -11.08 -7.60 -18.05
N TRP A 282 -10.52 -6.95 -19.07
CA TRP A 282 -9.98 -5.59 -18.99
C TRP A 282 -10.68 -4.69 -20.01
N ARG A 283 -11.00 -3.46 -19.61
CA ARG A 283 -11.58 -2.45 -20.48
C ARG A 283 -10.88 -1.11 -20.35
N LEU A 284 -10.90 -0.33 -21.43
CA LEU A 284 -10.43 1.06 -21.42
C LEU A 284 -11.34 1.93 -20.54
N LEU A 285 -10.77 2.97 -19.95
CA LEU A 285 -11.53 3.96 -19.20
C LEU A 285 -12.26 4.92 -20.14
N GLN A 286 -13.56 5.10 -19.90
CA GLN A 286 -14.37 6.07 -20.62
C GLN A 286 -13.93 7.49 -20.22
N ALA A 287 -13.69 8.35 -21.22
CA ALA A 287 -13.43 9.77 -20.97
C ALA A 287 -14.68 10.48 -20.39
N PRO A 288 -14.50 11.53 -19.57
CA PRO A 288 -15.60 12.37 -19.11
C PRO A 288 -16.37 12.97 -20.29
N ALA A 289 -17.69 13.12 -20.14
CA ALA A 289 -18.55 13.66 -21.20
C ALA A 289 -18.34 15.17 -21.43
N ALA A 290 -17.96 15.90 -20.38
CA ALA A 290 -17.76 17.34 -20.43
C ALA A 290 -16.49 17.76 -19.68
N ASN A 291 -15.90 18.89 -20.10
CA ASN A 291 -14.78 19.54 -19.41
C ASN A 291 -15.27 20.38 -18.21
N LEU A 292 -14.34 21.09 -17.55
CA LEU A 292 -14.66 21.96 -16.40
C LEU A 292 -15.62 23.12 -16.76
N ASP A 293 -15.57 23.61 -17.99
CA ASP A 293 -16.45 24.68 -18.50
C ASP A 293 -17.83 24.16 -18.93
N GLY A 294 -18.05 22.85 -18.90
CA GLY A 294 -19.27 22.20 -19.38
C GLY A 294 -19.33 21.96 -20.90
N ASN A 295 -18.23 22.18 -21.62
CA ASN A 295 -18.11 21.85 -23.05
C ASN A 295 -17.97 20.34 -23.24
N GLU A 296 -18.65 19.79 -24.25
CA GLU A 296 -18.58 18.36 -24.58
C GLU A 296 -17.18 17.95 -25.04
N ILE A 297 -16.69 16.82 -24.51
CA ILE A 297 -15.41 16.23 -24.90
C ILE A 297 -15.68 15.12 -25.93
N HIS A 298 -15.27 15.34 -27.18
CA HIS A 298 -15.36 14.32 -28.23
C HIS A 298 -14.20 13.31 -28.14
N CYS A 299 -14.37 12.30 -27.29
CA CYS A 299 -13.40 11.21 -27.11
C CYS A 299 -14.12 9.86 -27.21
N ILE A 300 -13.83 9.09 -28.26
CA ILE A 300 -14.54 7.85 -28.61
C ILE A 300 -13.59 6.66 -28.51
N LEU A 301 -14.01 5.64 -27.76
CA LEU A 301 -13.30 4.36 -27.66
C LEU A 301 -13.28 3.60 -29.00
N PRO A 302 -12.21 2.86 -29.33
CA PRO A 302 -10.98 2.63 -28.57
C PRO A 302 -9.83 3.60 -28.92
N PHE A 303 -10.09 4.58 -29.78
CA PHE A 303 -9.06 5.51 -30.29
C PHE A 303 -8.68 6.59 -29.29
N CYS A 304 -9.64 7.02 -28.48
CA CYS A 304 -9.44 7.97 -27.40
C CYS A 304 -10.08 7.44 -26.12
N SER A 305 -9.35 7.53 -25.01
CA SER A 305 -9.78 7.10 -23.67
C SER A 305 -9.19 7.99 -22.58
N LEU A 306 -9.66 7.82 -21.36
CA LEU A 306 -9.00 8.39 -20.18
C LEU A 306 -7.78 7.54 -19.81
N HIS A 307 -6.66 8.20 -19.54
CA HIS A 307 -5.41 7.58 -19.14
C HIS A 307 -4.95 8.16 -17.80
N LEU A 308 -4.58 7.29 -16.88
CA LEU A 308 -4.25 7.66 -15.51
C LEU A 308 -2.77 7.39 -15.22
N GLN A 309 -2.17 8.30 -14.46
CA GLN A 309 -0.89 8.05 -13.84
C GLN A 309 -1.13 7.23 -12.58
N LEU A 310 -0.51 6.06 -12.53
CA LEU A 310 -0.68 5.09 -11.43
C LEU A 310 0.52 5.10 -10.48
N GLN A 311 1.36 6.13 -10.56
CA GLN A 311 2.57 6.24 -9.76
C GLN A 311 2.22 6.63 -8.32
N MET A 312 2.55 5.75 -7.38
CA MET A 312 2.41 6.03 -5.97
C MET A 312 3.52 7.01 -5.53
N SER A 313 3.19 7.93 -4.61
CA SER A 313 4.22 8.83 -4.07
C SER A 313 5.16 8.05 -3.15
N GLU A 314 6.47 8.26 -3.31
CA GLU A 314 7.46 7.78 -2.34
C GLU A 314 7.35 8.53 -1.00
N ASN A 315 6.78 9.74 -1.00
CA ASN A 315 6.49 10.50 0.21
C ASN A 315 5.11 10.09 0.77
N PRO A 316 5.05 9.43 1.94
CA PRO A 316 3.79 8.92 2.51
C PRO A 316 2.84 10.04 2.96
N TYR A 317 3.31 11.28 3.05
CA TYR A 317 2.52 12.43 3.48
C TYR A 317 1.85 13.18 2.32
N LEU A 318 2.09 12.73 1.09
CA LEU A 318 1.44 13.18 -0.12
C LEU A 318 0.45 12.11 -0.61
N SER A 319 -0.59 12.54 -1.31
CA SER A 319 -1.60 11.59 -1.81
C SER A 319 -1.12 10.80 -3.03
N GLY A 320 -0.08 11.26 -3.73
CA GLY A 320 0.36 10.70 -5.01
C GLY A 320 -0.57 11.03 -6.17
N THR A 321 -0.35 10.37 -7.31
CA THR A 321 -1.11 10.62 -8.55
C THR A 321 -2.47 9.92 -8.58
N ILE A 322 -2.70 8.89 -7.76
CA ILE A 322 -3.97 8.20 -7.62
C ILE A 322 -4.26 7.90 -6.15
N SER A 323 -5.51 8.14 -5.73
CA SER A 323 -5.93 8.05 -4.33
C SER A 323 -7.29 7.36 -4.20
N THR A 324 -7.30 6.29 -3.42
CA THR A 324 -8.50 5.56 -3.02
C THR A 324 -8.39 5.20 -1.55
N LYS A 325 -9.53 5.03 -0.88
CA LYS A 325 -9.56 4.56 0.51
C LYS A 325 -10.65 3.51 0.65
N SER A 326 -10.36 2.44 1.40
CA SER A 326 -11.37 1.49 1.88
C SER A 326 -12.46 2.17 2.72
N SER A 327 -12.18 3.38 3.21
CA SER A 327 -13.15 4.21 3.89
C SER A 327 -14.21 4.84 2.96
N ALA A 328 -13.93 4.99 1.68
CA ALA A 328 -14.80 5.66 0.70
C ALA A 328 -14.91 4.82 -0.59
N PRO A 329 -15.56 3.64 -0.54
CA PRO A 329 -15.63 2.75 -1.69
C PRO A 329 -16.33 3.43 -2.87
N GLY A 330 -15.78 3.22 -4.07
CA GLY A 330 -16.27 3.80 -5.32
C GLY A 330 -15.72 5.18 -5.66
N ILE A 331 -15.11 5.89 -4.70
CA ILE A 331 -14.45 7.17 -4.97
C ILE A 331 -12.99 6.91 -5.37
N ILE A 332 -12.64 7.33 -6.59
CA ILE A 332 -11.29 7.22 -7.14
C ILE A 332 -10.90 8.60 -7.64
N VAL A 333 -9.81 9.15 -7.10
CA VAL A 333 -9.25 10.43 -7.56
C VAL A 333 -7.92 10.15 -8.20
N ALA A 334 -7.71 10.62 -9.43
CA ALA A 334 -6.47 10.36 -10.16
C ALA A 334 -6.07 11.51 -11.08
N THR A 335 -4.76 11.72 -11.22
CA THR A 335 -4.15 12.57 -12.22
C THR A 335 -3.98 11.77 -13.51
N GLY A 336 -4.27 12.40 -14.64
CA GLY A 336 -4.26 11.72 -15.92
C GLY A 336 -4.39 12.67 -17.09
N ASN A 337 -4.62 12.11 -18.27
CA ASN A 337 -4.89 12.85 -19.50
C ASN A 337 -5.96 12.13 -20.33
N ILE A 338 -6.59 12.86 -21.23
CA ILE A 338 -7.53 12.31 -22.22
C ILE A 338 -6.82 12.31 -23.57
N GLY A 339 -6.84 11.18 -24.28
CA GLY A 339 -6.21 11.08 -25.59
C GLY A 339 -6.07 9.65 -26.08
N ALA A 340 -5.18 9.46 -27.06
CA ALA A 340 -4.86 8.16 -27.63
C ALA A 340 -3.85 7.36 -26.78
N GLU A 341 -3.06 8.04 -25.96
CA GLU A 341 -2.05 7.43 -25.08
C GLU A 341 -1.84 8.24 -23.79
N LEU A 342 -1.24 7.60 -22.80
CA LEU A 342 -0.82 8.23 -21.54
C LEU A 342 0.29 9.25 -21.81
N SER A 343 0.02 10.51 -21.44
CA SER A 343 0.96 11.63 -21.52
C SER A 343 1.22 12.18 -20.12
N TYR A 344 2.47 12.60 -19.88
CA TYR A 344 2.86 13.36 -18.69
C TYR A 344 2.79 14.88 -18.91
N ASN A 345 2.55 15.30 -20.15
CA ASN A 345 2.33 16.70 -20.51
C ASN A 345 0.82 16.95 -20.62
N ASN A 346 0.36 18.12 -20.15
CA ASN A 346 -1.04 18.53 -20.15
C ASN A 346 -1.95 17.54 -19.39
N VAL A 347 -1.63 17.38 -18.11
CA VAL A 347 -2.35 16.49 -17.19
C VAL A 347 -3.44 17.26 -16.47
N GLY A 348 -4.55 16.59 -16.19
CA GLY A 348 -5.64 17.11 -15.36
C GLY A 348 -5.97 16.11 -14.25
N MET A 349 -6.76 16.55 -13.28
CA MET A 349 -7.28 15.69 -12.24
C MET A 349 -8.70 15.24 -12.54
N TYR A 350 -8.97 13.97 -12.31
CA TYR A 350 -10.23 13.32 -12.56
C TYR A 350 -10.72 12.59 -11.30
N ILE A 351 -12.05 12.56 -11.14
CA ILE A 351 -12.72 11.82 -10.08
C ILE A 351 -13.77 10.89 -10.67
N SER A 352 -13.86 9.69 -10.12
CA SER A 352 -14.99 8.80 -10.26
C SER A 352 -15.63 8.60 -8.91
N SER A 353 -16.97 8.56 -8.85
CA SER A 353 -17.74 8.30 -7.62
C SER A 353 -18.49 6.97 -7.64
N ASP A 354 -18.38 6.23 -8.74
CA ASP A 354 -19.11 5.00 -9.07
C ASP A 354 -18.16 3.86 -9.48
N ALA A 355 -16.97 3.84 -8.87
CA ALA A 355 -15.94 2.83 -9.09
C ALA A 355 -15.42 2.77 -10.53
N GLY A 356 -15.13 3.91 -11.15
CA GLY A 356 -14.49 4.00 -12.46
C GLY A 356 -15.44 3.80 -13.65
N ASN A 357 -16.76 3.73 -13.44
CA ASN A 357 -17.73 3.64 -14.53
C ASN A 357 -17.90 4.98 -15.25
N SER A 358 -18.02 6.07 -14.48
CA SER A 358 -18.04 7.44 -14.98
C SER A 358 -16.94 8.27 -14.33
N TRP A 359 -16.36 9.17 -15.12
CA TRP A 359 -15.31 10.07 -14.71
C TRP A 359 -15.72 11.51 -14.94
N ARG A 360 -15.19 12.41 -14.12
CA ARG A 360 -15.39 13.86 -14.19
C ARG A 360 -14.05 14.54 -13.99
N GLN A 361 -13.78 15.62 -14.72
CA GLN A 361 -12.61 16.45 -14.47
C GLN A 361 -12.89 17.37 -13.27
N ILE A 362 -11.91 17.55 -12.39
CA ILE A 362 -12.03 18.39 -11.17
C ILE A 362 -11.04 19.55 -11.11
N PHE A 363 -9.82 19.38 -11.64
CA PHE A 363 -8.80 20.42 -11.70
C PHE A 363 -7.98 20.30 -12.98
N GLU A 364 -7.46 21.41 -13.48
CA GLU A 364 -6.47 21.44 -14.57
C GLU A 364 -5.04 21.21 -14.08
N GLU A 365 -4.76 21.54 -12.82
CA GLU A 365 -3.45 21.37 -12.21
C GLU A 365 -3.46 20.21 -11.20
N GLU A 366 -2.28 19.64 -10.93
CA GLU A 366 -2.11 18.59 -9.95
C GLU A 366 -2.30 19.11 -8.51
N HIS A 367 -3.16 18.44 -7.76
CA HIS A 367 -3.40 18.68 -6.33
C HIS A 367 -3.25 17.37 -5.56
N ASN A 368 -2.78 17.47 -4.33
CA ASN A 368 -2.87 16.37 -3.38
C ASN A 368 -4.27 16.33 -2.77
N VAL A 369 -4.88 15.14 -2.70
CA VAL A 369 -6.25 14.97 -2.22
C VAL A 369 -6.31 14.05 -1.00
N TRP A 370 -6.98 14.48 0.06
CA TRP A 370 -7.20 13.69 1.26
C TRP A 370 -8.69 13.47 1.52
N PHE A 371 -9.00 12.30 2.07
CA PHE A 371 -10.34 11.91 2.47
C PHE A 371 -10.56 12.22 3.94
N LEU A 372 -11.52 13.09 4.24
CA LEU A 372 -11.96 13.37 5.60
C LEU A 372 -13.17 12.55 5.98
N ASP A 373 -13.32 12.34 7.29
CA ASP A 373 -14.46 11.69 7.92
C ASP A 373 -14.93 10.49 7.10
N LYS A 374 -14.02 9.52 6.87
CA LYS A 374 -14.35 8.28 6.17
C LYS A 374 -14.95 8.50 4.75
N GLY A 375 -14.53 9.54 4.03
CA GLY A 375 -15.08 9.90 2.71
C GLY A 375 -16.24 10.90 2.74
N GLY A 376 -16.57 11.45 3.91
CA GLY A 376 -17.55 12.52 4.06
C GLY A 376 -17.07 13.89 3.55
N ALA A 377 -15.79 14.10 3.31
CA ALA A 377 -15.37 15.27 2.53
C ALA A 377 -14.05 14.98 1.83
N LEU A 378 -13.82 15.68 0.73
CA LEU A 378 -12.56 15.66 0.01
C LEU A 378 -11.88 17.01 0.22
N ILE A 379 -10.58 16.98 0.52
CA ILE A 379 -9.73 18.17 0.58
C ILE A 379 -8.68 18.09 -0.50
N ALA A 380 -8.52 19.15 -1.27
CA ALA A 380 -7.47 19.28 -2.27
C ALA A 380 -6.56 20.47 -1.96
N VAL A 381 -5.25 20.26 -2.05
CA VAL A 381 -4.23 21.31 -1.83
C VAL A 381 -3.24 21.23 -2.97
N LYS A 382 -2.85 22.40 -3.50
CA LYS A 382 -1.81 22.48 -4.55
C LYS A 382 -0.52 21.78 -4.10
N GLN A 383 0.19 21.21 -5.05
CA GLN A 383 1.43 20.48 -4.78
C GLN A 383 2.53 21.36 -4.12
N PRO A 384 3.52 20.72 -3.46
CA PRO A 384 4.55 21.41 -2.69
C PRO A 384 5.42 22.38 -3.50
N SER A 385 5.40 22.31 -4.83
CA SER A 385 6.17 23.18 -5.72
C SER A 385 5.73 24.64 -5.69
N VAL A 386 4.51 24.92 -5.24
CA VAL A 386 3.94 26.27 -5.20
C VAL A 386 3.48 26.60 -3.77
N PRO A 387 3.93 27.72 -3.18
CA PRO A 387 3.49 28.11 -1.86
C PRO A 387 1.99 28.46 -1.91
N THR A 388 1.21 27.87 -1.02
CA THR A 388 -0.24 28.07 -0.95
C THR A 388 -0.68 28.46 0.45
N ARG A 389 -1.77 29.22 0.52
CA ARG A 389 -2.49 29.52 1.77
C ARG A 389 -3.95 29.05 1.72
N HIS A 390 -4.34 28.45 0.60
CA HIS A 390 -5.70 28.03 0.33
C HIS A 390 -5.75 26.50 0.20
N LEU A 391 -6.86 25.94 0.66
CA LEU A 391 -7.27 24.56 0.43
C LEU A 391 -8.66 24.57 -0.20
N TRP A 392 -8.97 23.51 -0.94
CA TRP A 392 -10.28 23.30 -1.54
C TRP A 392 -11.00 22.19 -0.79
N VAL A 393 -12.29 22.35 -0.55
CA VAL A 393 -13.13 21.35 0.14
C VAL A 393 -14.34 21.01 -0.73
N SER A 394 -14.69 19.73 -0.77
CA SER A 394 -15.91 19.24 -1.44
C SER A 394 -16.69 18.26 -0.55
N PHE A 395 -18.01 18.42 -0.48
CA PHE A 395 -18.95 17.55 0.26
C PHE A 395 -19.83 16.69 -0.66
N ASP A 396 -19.74 16.91 -1.97
CA ASP A 396 -20.61 16.34 -2.99
C ASP A 396 -19.83 15.46 -3.97
N GLU A 397 -18.80 14.78 -3.45
CA GLU A 397 -17.96 13.83 -4.20
C GLU A 397 -17.24 14.49 -5.38
N GLY A 398 -16.76 15.72 -5.18
CA GLY A 398 -15.94 16.47 -6.12
C GLY A 398 -16.73 17.21 -7.22
N ARG A 399 -18.06 17.37 -7.09
CA ARG A 399 -18.85 18.13 -8.07
C ARG A 399 -18.71 19.64 -7.87
N GLN A 400 -18.65 20.09 -6.62
CA GLN A 400 -18.40 21.47 -6.26
C GLN A 400 -17.26 21.57 -5.24
N TRP A 401 -16.41 22.56 -5.44
CA TRP A 401 -15.25 22.83 -4.60
C TRP A 401 -15.34 24.24 -4.03
N THR A 402 -15.21 24.36 -2.71
CA THR A 402 -15.16 25.66 -2.01
C THR A 402 -13.75 25.93 -1.53
N GLN A 403 -13.26 27.14 -1.79
CA GLN A 403 -11.92 27.57 -1.40
C GLN A 403 -11.93 28.14 0.03
N HIS A 404 -11.00 27.69 0.87
CA HIS A 404 -10.82 28.15 2.24
C HIS A 404 -9.36 28.52 2.50
N SER A 405 -9.14 29.59 3.27
CA SER A 405 -7.78 30.01 3.68
C SER A 405 -7.42 29.38 5.02
N PHE A 406 -6.31 28.64 5.07
CA PHE A 406 -5.82 28.00 6.31
C PHE A 406 -4.69 28.78 7.00
N SER A 407 -4.08 29.74 6.31
CA SER A 407 -3.01 30.58 6.82
C SER A 407 -3.11 32.00 6.26
N LEU A 408 -2.58 32.98 6.99
CA LEU A 408 -2.41 34.35 6.49
C LEU A 408 -1.25 34.45 5.50
N VAL A 409 -0.19 33.66 5.72
CA VAL A 409 1.05 33.65 4.93
C VAL A 409 1.11 32.34 4.11
N PRO A 410 1.48 32.39 2.82
CA PRO A 410 1.68 31.20 2.00
C PRO A 410 2.72 30.25 2.59
N LEU A 411 2.43 28.95 2.57
CA LEU A 411 3.27 27.88 3.07
C LEU A 411 3.61 26.92 1.93
N PHE A 412 4.87 26.48 1.84
CA PHE A 412 5.23 25.29 1.07
C PHE A 412 4.80 24.07 1.88
N VAL A 413 3.75 23.38 1.42
CA VAL A 413 3.17 22.25 2.12
C VAL A 413 3.94 20.98 1.74
N ASP A 414 4.77 20.47 2.65
CA ASP A 414 5.55 19.25 2.42
C ASP A 414 4.73 17.98 2.67
N GLY A 415 3.65 18.09 3.44
CA GLY A 415 2.71 17.01 3.63
C GLY A 415 1.56 17.35 4.58
N VAL A 416 0.57 16.46 4.58
CA VAL A 416 -0.62 16.59 5.43
C VAL A 416 -0.90 15.26 6.12
N LEU A 417 -1.10 15.34 7.43
CA LEU A 417 -1.56 14.24 8.26
C LEU A 417 -3.04 14.41 8.55
N VAL A 418 -3.81 13.36 8.28
CA VAL A 418 -5.24 13.31 8.58
C VAL A 418 -5.48 12.25 9.63
N GLU A 419 -5.79 12.70 10.84
CA GLU A 419 -6.18 11.82 11.93
C GLU A 419 -7.70 11.61 11.90
N ALA A 420 -8.13 10.50 11.32
CA ALA A 420 -9.53 10.09 11.32
C ALA A 420 -9.88 9.36 12.63
N GLY A 421 -9.89 10.09 13.75
CA GLY A 421 -10.34 9.58 15.05
C GLY A 421 -11.87 9.62 15.18
N ALA A 422 -12.45 8.80 16.05
CA ALA A 422 -13.89 8.86 16.35
C ALA A 422 -14.27 10.17 17.11
N GLU A 423 -13.31 10.78 17.79
CA GLU A 423 -13.53 11.96 18.66
C GLU A 423 -12.74 13.19 18.18
N ASN A 424 -11.58 12.97 17.56
CA ASN A 424 -10.70 14.02 17.04
C ASN A 424 -10.73 14.01 15.51
N GLN A 425 -11.11 15.15 14.94
CA GLN A 425 -11.17 15.40 13.50
C GLN A 425 -10.13 16.47 13.18
N ILE A 426 -8.87 16.03 13.21
CA ILE A 426 -7.72 16.92 13.13
C ILE A 426 -6.96 16.65 11.84
N MET A 427 -6.72 17.72 11.11
CA MET A 427 -5.78 17.73 10.00
C MET A 427 -4.56 18.56 10.41
N THR A 428 -3.36 18.04 10.17
CA THR A 428 -2.11 18.76 10.46
C THR A 428 -1.33 18.94 9.17
N PHE A 429 -1.18 20.19 8.75
CA PHE A 429 -0.26 20.58 7.70
C PHE A 429 1.12 20.77 8.30
N PHE A 430 2.15 20.30 7.62
CA PHE A 430 3.52 20.63 7.96
C PHE A 430 4.27 21.08 6.71
N GLY A 431 5.17 22.02 6.90
CA GLY A 431 5.87 22.65 5.80
C GLY A 431 6.77 23.79 6.26
N HIS A 432 7.11 24.68 5.34
CA HIS A 432 8.00 25.80 5.61
C HIS A 432 7.58 27.05 4.83
N PHE A 433 7.88 28.24 5.35
CA PHE A 433 7.60 29.50 4.64
C PHE A 433 8.60 29.77 3.50
N SER A 434 9.83 29.27 3.64
CA SER A 434 10.89 29.31 2.63
C SER A 434 11.85 28.15 2.85
N HIS A 435 12.62 27.76 1.84
CA HIS A 435 13.59 26.65 1.97
C HIS A 435 14.68 26.85 3.05
N ARG A 436 14.76 28.05 3.65
CA ARG A 436 15.69 28.37 4.75
C ARG A 436 14.98 28.66 6.07
N SER A 437 13.65 28.58 6.13
CA SER A 437 12.90 28.84 7.36
C SER A 437 12.76 27.58 8.19
N GLU A 438 12.43 27.77 9.46
CA GLU A 438 12.04 26.70 10.37
C GLU A 438 10.74 26.02 9.91
N TRP A 439 10.58 24.77 10.32
CA TRP A 439 9.35 23.99 10.13
C TRP A 439 8.16 24.65 10.81
N GLN A 440 7.02 24.62 10.15
CA GLN A 440 5.75 25.13 10.64
C GLN A 440 4.72 24.01 10.63
N LEU A 441 3.93 23.94 11.69
CA LEU A 441 2.80 23.01 11.79
C LEU A 441 1.52 23.80 11.97
N ILE A 442 0.55 23.57 11.10
CA ILE A 442 -0.78 24.17 11.18
C ILE A 442 -1.78 23.06 11.47
N LYS A 443 -2.32 23.08 12.68
CA LYS A 443 -3.37 22.17 13.13
C LYS A 443 -4.73 22.79 12.81
N ILE A 444 -5.54 22.07 12.05
CA ILE A 444 -6.89 22.45 11.66
C ILE A 444 -7.87 21.47 12.30
N ASP A 445 -8.74 21.99 13.16
CA ASP A 445 -9.93 21.27 13.62
C ASP A 445 -11.03 21.46 12.58
N TYR A 446 -11.34 20.40 11.85
CA TYR A 446 -12.37 20.43 10.80
C TYR A 446 -13.73 19.94 11.31
N LYS A 447 -13.90 19.70 12.61
CA LYS A 447 -15.17 19.29 13.21
C LYS A 447 -16.28 20.31 12.94
N SER A 448 -15.97 21.60 13.00
CA SER A 448 -16.93 22.69 12.79
C SER A 448 -17.45 22.80 11.35
N ILE A 449 -16.79 22.14 10.40
CA ILE A 449 -17.21 22.10 9.01
C ILE A 449 -18.48 21.23 8.86
N PHE A 450 -18.68 20.27 9.76
CA PHE A 450 -19.88 19.46 9.79
C PHE A 450 -20.88 19.98 10.84
N SER A 451 -22.13 20.19 10.41
CA SER A 451 -23.16 20.83 11.24
C SER A 451 -23.75 19.89 12.31
N ARG A 452 -23.95 18.62 11.97
CA ARG A 452 -24.63 17.62 12.81
C ARG A 452 -24.13 16.21 12.51
N LYS A 453 -24.52 15.24 13.33
CA LYS A 453 -24.35 13.81 13.00
C LYS A 453 -25.37 13.40 11.92
N CYS A 454 -24.96 12.54 11.01
CA CYS A 454 -25.85 12.02 9.98
C CYS A 454 -26.95 11.13 10.60
N THR A 455 -28.15 11.27 10.06
CA THR A 455 -29.34 10.46 10.32
C THR A 455 -29.61 9.53 9.15
N ASP A 456 -30.52 8.57 9.28
CA ASP A 456 -30.78 7.59 8.22
C ASP A 456 -31.21 8.22 6.88
N GLU A 457 -31.87 9.38 6.92
CA GLU A 457 -32.29 10.15 5.73
C GLU A 457 -31.14 10.77 4.95
N ASP A 458 -29.98 10.97 5.61
CA ASP A 458 -28.80 11.57 4.98
C ASP A 458 -28.01 10.57 4.13
N TYR A 459 -28.47 9.33 4.07
CA TYR A 459 -27.82 8.25 3.34
C TYR A 459 -28.60 7.87 2.08
N GLU A 460 -27.87 7.34 1.12
CA GLU A 460 -28.38 6.71 -0.08
C GLU A 460 -27.73 5.34 -0.28
N THR A 461 -28.43 4.49 -1.00
CA THR A 461 -27.94 3.16 -1.39
C THR A 461 -27.32 3.25 -2.76
N TRP A 462 -26.07 2.83 -2.88
CA TRP A 462 -25.37 2.72 -4.14
C TRP A 462 -25.07 1.24 -4.44
N HIS A 463 -25.42 0.81 -5.64
CA HIS A 463 -25.16 -0.55 -6.12
C HIS A 463 -23.87 -0.55 -6.92
N LEU A 464 -22.93 -1.42 -6.54
CA LEU A 464 -21.76 -1.67 -7.38
C LEU A 464 -22.19 -2.38 -8.65
N HIS A 465 -21.76 -1.87 -9.80
CA HIS A 465 -22.01 -2.49 -11.09
C HIS A 465 -20.81 -2.30 -12.02
N ASN A 466 -20.71 -3.15 -13.04
CA ASN A 466 -19.78 -2.99 -14.16
C ASN A 466 -20.60 -2.74 -15.43
N GLN A 467 -20.61 -1.50 -15.95
CA GLN A 467 -21.39 -1.13 -17.15
C GLN A 467 -22.86 -1.57 -17.12
N GLY A 468 -23.51 -1.49 -15.95
CA GLY A 468 -24.90 -1.91 -15.77
C GLY A 468 -25.09 -3.36 -15.32
N GLU A 469 -24.05 -4.22 -15.35
CA GLU A 469 -24.11 -5.53 -14.72
C GLU A 469 -23.93 -5.43 -13.20
N PRO A 470 -24.95 -5.78 -12.39
CA PRO A 470 -24.91 -5.60 -10.93
C PRO A 470 -24.13 -6.71 -10.20
N CYS A 471 -23.71 -7.75 -10.91
CA CYS A 471 -23.01 -8.88 -10.32
C CYS A 471 -21.51 -8.75 -10.58
N VAL A 472 -20.75 -8.43 -9.55
CA VAL A 472 -19.29 -8.30 -9.62
C VAL A 472 -18.70 -9.37 -8.69
N MET A 473 -17.79 -10.21 -9.20
CA MET A 473 -17.20 -11.32 -8.45
C MET A 473 -18.26 -12.26 -7.81
N GLY A 474 -19.33 -12.57 -8.55
CA GLY A 474 -20.42 -13.44 -8.08
C GLY A 474 -21.30 -12.84 -6.97
N GLN A 475 -21.18 -11.54 -6.67
CA GLN A 475 -21.95 -10.87 -5.63
C GLN A 475 -22.59 -9.57 -6.13
N LYS A 476 -23.82 -9.32 -5.69
CA LYS A 476 -24.46 -8.00 -5.76
C LYS A 476 -24.16 -7.26 -4.47
N GLN A 477 -23.25 -6.30 -4.55
CA GLN A 477 -22.83 -5.51 -3.39
C GLN A 477 -23.60 -4.20 -3.33
N MET A 478 -24.22 -3.95 -2.17
CA MET A 478 -24.90 -2.69 -1.88
C MET A 478 -24.15 -1.92 -0.81
N TYR A 479 -23.80 -0.68 -1.14
CA TYR A 479 -23.10 0.22 -0.25
C TYR A 479 -24.05 1.31 0.24
N ARG A 480 -23.95 1.62 1.53
CA ARG A 480 -24.46 2.85 2.09
C ARG A 480 -23.46 3.96 1.79
N LYS A 481 -23.91 5.03 1.14
CA LYS A 481 -23.15 6.26 0.92
C LYS A 481 -23.89 7.43 1.56
N ARG A 482 -23.15 8.45 1.98
CA ARG A 482 -23.80 9.72 2.36
C ARG A 482 -24.30 10.38 1.09
N ARG A 483 -25.50 10.94 1.13
CA ARG A 483 -26.00 11.74 0.01
C ARG A 483 -25.03 12.88 -0.29
N PRO A 484 -24.62 13.07 -1.56
CA PRO A 484 -23.75 14.17 -1.96
C PRO A 484 -24.34 15.53 -1.55
N GLY A 485 -23.53 16.39 -0.92
CA GLY A 485 -23.93 17.74 -0.52
C GLY A 485 -24.47 17.88 0.91
N ASN A 486 -24.66 16.78 1.65
CA ASN A 486 -25.07 16.85 3.05
C ASN A 486 -23.90 17.14 3.99
N TYR A 487 -24.03 18.19 4.82
CA TYR A 487 -23.02 18.66 5.78
C TYR A 487 -23.15 17.96 7.14
N CYS A 488 -23.11 16.62 7.14
CA CYS A 488 -23.20 15.81 8.35
C CYS A 488 -22.02 14.87 8.55
N MET A 489 -21.69 14.59 9.81
CA MET A 489 -20.62 13.69 10.23
C MET A 489 -21.09 12.24 10.22
N LEU A 490 -20.25 11.35 9.66
CA LEU A 490 -20.43 9.91 9.71
C LEU A 490 -20.21 9.37 11.12
N GLY A 491 -21.09 8.47 11.55
CA GLY A 491 -21.01 7.85 12.87
C GLY A 491 -19.84 6.86 13.02
N LYS A 492 -19.55 6.50 14.28
CA LYS A 492 -18.55 5.48 14.64
C LYS A 492 -18.92 4.11 14.08
N ASP A 493 -20.20 3.73 14.20
CA ASP A 493 -20.78 2.44 13.82
C ASP A 493 -21.34 2.43 12.38
N TYR A 494 -20.66 3.12 11.47
CA TYR A 494 -21.08 3.20 10.08
C TYR A 494 -20.81 1.89 9.32
N SER A 495 -21.80 0.99 9.26
CA SER A 495 -21.76 -0.21 8.42
C SER A 495 -21.98 0.18 6.95
N ARG A 496 -20.92 0.07 6.15
CA ARG A 496 -20.93 0.49 4.74
C ARG A 496 -21.57 -0.50 3.81
N ILE A 497 -21.31 -1.79 4.01
CA ILE A 497 -21.91 -2.85 3.20
C ILE A 497 -23.26 -3.17 3.83
N LEU A 498 -24.33 -2.86 3.11
CA LEU A 498 -25.70 -3.14 3.54
C LEU A 498 -26.07 -4.60 3.27
N SER A 499 -25.67 -5.09 2.09
CA SER A 499 -25.86 -6.47 1.70
C SER A 499 -24.82 -6.88 0.65
N ALA A 500 -24.51 -8.17 0.65
CA ALA A 500 -23.73 -8.84 -0.38
C ALA A 500 -24.50 -10.12 -0.74
N GLU A 501 -25.40 -10.01 -1.71
CA GLU A 501 -26.21 -11.14 -2.17
C GLU A 501 -25.44 -11.95 -3.21
N SER A 502 -25.38 -13.27 -3.04
CA SER A 502 -24.76 -14.14 -4.03
C SER A 502 -25.58 -14.18 -5.32
N CYS A 503 -24.91 -14.09 -6.46
CA CYS A 503 -25.51 -14.30 -7.76
C CYS A 503 -25.49 -15.78 -8.15
N ILE A 504 -26.30 -16.14 -9.15
CA ILE A 504 -26.17 -17.41 -9.85
C ILE A 504 -24.91 -17.33 -10.73
N CYS A 505 -24.06 -18.36 -10.66
CA CYS A 505 -22.83 -18.44 -11.43
C CYS A 505 -23.11 -18.40 -12.95
N ARG A 506 -22.29 -17.64 -13.67
CA ARG A 506 -22.29 -17.53 -15.14
C ARG A 506 -20.95 -17.98 -15.70
N ALA A 507 -20.85 -18.13 -17.01
CA ALA A 507 -19.59 -18.45 -17.68
C ALA A 507 -18.44 -17.46 -17.35
N HIS A 508 -18.79 -16.20 -17.09
CA HIS A 508 -17.87 -15.12 -16.69
C HIS A 508 -17.31 -15.26 -15.26
N ASP A 509 -17.76 -16.24 -14.47
CA ASP A 509 -17.23 -16.53 -13.14
C ASP A 509 -16.16 -17.65 -13.14
N PHE A 510 -15.98 -18.38 -14.24
CA PHE A 510 -15.04 -19.51 -14.33
C PHE A 510 -13.77 -19.15 -15.12
N GLU A 511 -12.60 -19.34 -14.52
CA GLU A 511 -11.31 -19.24 -15.23
C GLU A 511 -11.18 -20.30 -16.35
N TRP A 512 -10.32 -20.00 -17.33
CA TRP A 512 -10.16 -20.78 -18.57
C TRP A 512 -9.47 -22.13 -18.37
#